data_AF-A0A6A4EPU0-F1
#
_entry.id   AF-A0A6A4EPU0-F1
#
_cell.length_a   1.000
_cell.length_b   1.000
_cell.length_c   1.000
_cell.angle_alpha   90.00
_cell.angle_beta   90.00
_cell.angle_gamma   90.00
#
_symmetry.space_group_name_H-M   'P 1'
#
loop_
_entity.id
_entity.type
_entity.pdbx_description
1 polymer ?
#
loop_
_entity_poly.entity_id
_entity_poly.type
_entity_poly.pdbx_seq_one_letter_code
_entity_poly.pdbx_strand_id
1 'polypeptide(L)'
;MDSLWIELTANNGFIIATTTRSHKLNELPIEIRFGVKARSAEEFEDFYGGARLCVELNGLYKKCKMHGDPPIFYTSLPQGNYTATAYIAHAAGLRYRHETKGVAFTLLSSVEYKLHNARLAERSREEQQFPEDIDILQWGGQEEQVISEEGDPVLQRSHVSATSSPMLVIGVKTAVVTNFPRRQAIRDSWADTAKLSHDVKVLFLGCEPNVANIQNEYERRRVLAAVAKERAAYGDLLTDELGCTDGYKNLTIKVASFMHLAVAEFPHAKFVMVTDDDVYVKVDQLAENLRKSNHTGLYFGEVWAAMFGNKQKPVRDQNSQYYLPQDQYPMSGLVPYVAGPHSVLSMDGVRFIAKNYWHLRSLNGLDDVSVGLWLWSMQLQPQHTQHFSSVRASVKCTDDLVSFADLSPLGIRSIHANLMKNRSFCHGFHSVTWHQRLNSIPDLDEMLQRETEGVSHPTPLQLETYINIDASEPVTVIVSTPSNAGIKLQLTPSSQSLDELIQHFCSKLPTSPCLALVNQLQHDPATSDGYISIITGRS
;
A
#
# COMPACT_ATOMS: atom_id res chain seq x y z
N MET A 1 37.45 10.39 23.21
CA MET A 1 36.99 11.21 22.06
C MET A 1 35.64 10.65 21.71
N ASP A 2 34.62 11.17 22.38
CA ASP A 2 33.38 10.42 22.56
C ASP A 2 32.34 11.02 21.64
N SER A 3 31.92 10.24 20.64
CA SER A 3 30.96 10.70 19.64
C SER A 3 29.55 10.36 20.08
N LEU A 4 28.76 11.39 20.36
CA LEU A 4 27.32 11.29 20.60
C LEU A 4 26.58 11.22 19.24
N TRP A 5 25.59 10.36 19.13
CA TRP A 5 24.73 10.23 17.94
C TRP A 5 23.26 10.06 18.35
N ILE A 6 22.34 10.49 17.48
CA ILE A 6 20.88 10.30 17.63
C ILE A 6 20.39 9.33 16.54
N GLU A 7 19.45 8.49 16.91
CA GLU A 7 18.56 7.77 16.00
C GLU A 7 17.11 8.04 16.45
N LEU A 8 16.29 8.52 15.54
CA LEU A 8 14.87 8.70 15.79
C LEU A 8 14.15 7.38 15.43
N THR A 9 13.07 7.04 16.14
CA THR A 9 12.28 5.80 16.02
C THR A 9 10.80 6.11 16.30
N ALA A 10 9.85 5.33 15.77
CA ALA A 10 8.43 5.49 16.10
C ALA A 10 7.72 4.13 16.16
N ASN A 11 6.74 3.99 17.04
CA ASN A 11 6.20 2.67 17.43
C ASN A 11 5.48 1.89 16.32
N ASN A 12 5.13 2.50 15.18
CA ASN A 12 4.47 1.85 14.04
C ASN A 12 4.94 2.36 12.66
N GLY A 13 6.08 3.07 12.55
CA GLY A 13 6.53 3.63 11.27
C GLY A 13 8.00 4.07 11.19
N PHE A 14 8.58 3.97 10.00
CA PHE A 14 9.98 4.34 9.70
C PHE A 14 10.19 5.86 9.68
N ILE A 15 11.42 6.38 9.70
CA ILE A 15 11.81 7.67 10.35
C ILE A 15 12.49 8.74 9.46
N ILE A 16 12.01 10.00 9.40
CA ILE A 16 12.62 11.06 8.56
C ILE A 16 13.80 11.69 9.31
N ALA A 17 14.87 11.94 8.57
CA ALA A 17 15.95 12.82 8.97
C ALA A 17 16.62 13.42 7.73
N THR A 18 16.53 14.74 7.57
CA THR A 18 17.32 15.47 6.58
C THR A 18 18.66 15.90 7.18
N THR A 19 19.51 14.92 7.49
CA THR A 19 20.97 14.98 7.25
C THR A 19 21.62 13.64 7.57
N THR A 20 22.21 12.99 6.56
CA THR A 20 23.09 11.80 6.69
C THR A 20 22.52 10.54 7.37
N ARG A 21 21.21 10.25 7.24
CA ARG A 21 20.58 8.91 7.04
C ARG A 21 19.06 9.06 7.01
N SER A 22 18.37 8.39 6.09
CA SER A 22 16.98 8.69 5.65
C SER A 22 15.97 7.56 5.86
N HIS A 23 14.77 7.85 6.38
CA HIS A 23 13.51 7.08 6.22
C HIS A 23 12.29 8.09 6.30
N LYS A 24 11.11 7.89 6.97
CA LYS A 24 10.04 8.97 7.06
C LYS A 24 9.03 9.04 8.28
N LEU A 25 9.19 9.89 9.35
CA LEU A 25 8.43 9.93 10.66
C LEU A 25 7.02 10.58 10.57
N ASN A 26 5.95 9.90 11.02
CA ASN A 26 4.58 10.47 10.92
C ASN A 26 3.61 10.06 12.06
N GLU A 27 4.06 9.38 13.11
CA GLU A 27 3.18 8.96 14.22
C GLU A 27 3.83 9.23 15.59
N LEU A 28 2.97 9.41 16.59
CA LEU A 28 3.34 9.51 17.99
C LEU A 28 3.03 8.18 18.70
N PRO A 29 3.85 7.73 19.67
CA PRO A 29 5.04 8.41 20.19
C PRO A 29 6.26 8.31 19.26
N ILE A 30 7.01 9.41 19.18
CA ILE A 30 8.40 9.39 18.67
C ILE A 30 9.29 8.89 19.81
N GLU A 31 9.92 7.75 19.61
CA GLU A 31 11.02 7.25 20.42
C GLU A 31 12.33 7.88 19.93
N ILE A 32 13.05 8.59 20.80
CA ILE A 32 14.38 9.12 20.48
C ILE A 32 15.45 8.29 21.19
N ARG A 33 16.20 7.55 20.38
CA ARG A 33 17.41 6.84 20.78
C ARG A 33 18.61 7.74 20.55
N PHE A 34 19.61 7.57 21.39
CA PHE A 34 20.91 8.19 21.20
C PHE A 34 21.94 7.33 21.90
N GLY A 35 23.15 7.29 21.38
CA GLY A 35 24.25 6.52 21.95
C GLY A 35 25.48 7.39 22.17
N VAL A 36 26.19 7.12 23.25
CA VAL A 36 27.53 7.64 23.48
C VAL A 36 28.52 6.57 23.04
N LYS A 37 29.42 6.89 22.10
CA LYS A 37 30.55 6.02 21.78
C LYS A 37 31.70 6.32 22.74
N ALA A 38 31.72 5.62 23.87
CA ALA A 38 32.84 5.62 24.82
C ALA A 38 33.89 4.54 24.44
N ARG A 39 35.08 4.60 25.04
CA ARG A 39 36.14 3.59 24.89
C ARG A 39 35.89 2.36 25.77
N SER A 40 35.39 2.56 26.98
CA SER A 40 34.89 1.53 27.89
C SER A 40 33.66 2.06 28.64
N ALA A 41 32.88 1.16 29.24
CA ALA A 41 31.76 1.55 30.11
C ALA A 41 32.25 2.17 31.43
N GLU A 42 33.40 1.73 31.93
CA GLU A 42 34.04 2.22 33.16
C GLU A 42 34.52 3.67 33.01
N GLU A 43 35.24 4.00 31.92
CA GLU A 43 35.65 5.38 31.59
C GLU A 43 34.42 6.30 31.37
N PHE A 44 33.29 5.75 30.91
CA PHE A 44 32.06 6.53 30.78
C PHE A 44 31.43 6.83 32.14
N GLU A 45 31.32 5.85 33.03
CA GLU A 45 30.73 6.03 34.37
C GLU A 45 31.62 6.89 35.28
N ASP A 46 32.96 6.79 35.17
CA ASP A 46 33.90 7.62 35.92
C ASP A 46 33.77 9.12 35.57
N PHE A 47 33.58 9.46 34.29
CA PHE A 47 33.49 10.85 33.82
C PHE A 47 32.07 11.43 33.78
N TYR A 48 31.06 10.59 33.55
CA TYR A 48 29.67 10.99 33.38
C TYR A 48 28.72 10.34 34.40
N GLY A 49 29.23 9.75 35.48
CA GLY A 49 28.44 9.19 36.56
C GLY A 49 27.46 10.21 37.15
N GLY A 50 26.18 9.85 37.17
CA GLY A 50 25.09 10.76 37.57
C GLY A 50 24.77 11.90 36.58
N ALA A 51 25.39 11.94 35.40
CA ALA A 51 24.98 12.84 34.33
C ALA A 51 23.63 12.44 33.72
N ARG A 52 22.92 13.43 33.20
CA ARG A 52 21.66 13.24 32.48
C ARG A 52 21.91 13.32 30.98
N LEU A 53 21.32 12.37 30.26
CA LEU A 53 21.32 12.33 28.82
C LEU A 53 20.03 13.00 28.33
N CYS A 54 20.15 14.13 27.66
CA CYS A 54 19.04 14.99 27.28
C CYS A 54 18.84 15.04 25.77
N VAL A 55 17.57 15.16 25.37
CA VAL A 55 17.13 15.50 24.02
C VAL A 55 16.28 16.76 24.08
N GLU A 56 16.43 17.61 23.08
CA GLU A 56 15.73 18.87 22.93
C GLU A 56 15.26 19.03 21.49
N LEU A 57 13.99 19.44 21.31
CA LEU A 57 13.41 19.72 19.99
C LEU A 57 13.17 21.23 19.85
N ASN A 58 13.76 21.86 18.82
CA ASN A 58 13.68 23.30 18.52
C ASN A 58 14.07 24.24 19.69
N GLY A 59 14.80 23.77 20.71
CA GLY A 59 15.03 24.53 21.94
C GLY A 59 13.81 24.64 22.88
N LEU A 60 12.68 24.00 22.54
CA LEU A 60 11.40 24.11 23.25
C LEU A 60 11.06 22.85 24.06
N TYR A 61 11.17 21.67 23.45
CA TYR A 61 10.71 20.42 24.06
C TYR A 61 11.88 19.59 24.59
N LYS A 62 12.26 19.81 25.84
CA LYS A 62 13.35 19.10 26.51
C LYS A 62 12.85 17.89 27.31
N LYS A 63 13.50 16.74 27.12
CA LYS A 63 13.39 15.56 28.00
C LYS A 63 14.78 15.02 28.30
N CYS A 64 14.97 14.43 29.48
CA CYS A 64 16.24 13.83 29.87
C CYS A 64 16.01 12.52 30.62
N LYS A 65 17.00 11.63 30.58
CA LYS A 65 17.06 10.36 31.32
C LYS A 65 18.44 10.10 31.90
N MET A 66 18.58 9.13 32.78
CA MET A 66 19.88 8.62 33.23
C MET A 66 20.41 7.52 32.30
N HIS A 67 21.64 7.10 32.51
CA HIS A 67 22.18 5.88 31.88
C HIS A 67 21.39 4.65 32.39
N GLY A 68 21.08 3.70 31.51
CA GLY A 68 20.23 2.54 31.83
C GLY A 68 18.71 2.76 31.78
N ASP A 69 18.23 4.01 31.86
CA ASP A 69 16.78 4.31 31.80
C ASP A 69 16.15 3.96 30.43
N PRO A 70 14.82 3.74 30.36
CA PRO A 70 14.07 3.56 29.13
C PRO A 70 14.31 4.67 28.07
N PRO A 71 14.04 4.42 26.78
CA PRO A 71 14.13 5.43 25.72
C PRO A 71 13.30 6.70 25.99
N ILE A 72 13.69 7.82 25.39
CA ILE A 72 12.93 9.08 25.53
C ILE A 72 11.78 9.08 24.52
N PHE A 73 10.54 9.12 25.01
CA PHE A 73 9.35 9.20 24.15
C PHE A 73 8.73 10.60 24.15
N TYR A 74 8.39 11.12 22.97
CA TYR A 74 7.52 12.28 22.79
C TYR A 74 6.16 11.79 22.30
N THR A 75 5.16 11.83 23.17
CA THR A 75 3.79 11.29 22.94
C THR A 75 2.81 12.31 22.36
N SER A 76 3.16 13.60 22.42
CA SER A 76 2.29 14.70 22.04
C SER A 76 3.16 15.86 21.54
N LEU A 77 3.16 16.06 20.23
CA LEU A 77 3.84 17.17 19.55
C LEU A 77 2.88 17.70 18.46
N PRO A 78 2.73 19.03 18.30
CA PRO A 78 2.02 19.61 17.17
C PRO A 78 2.61 19.19 15.81
N GLN A 79 1.81 19.31 14.74
CA GLN A 79 2.33 19.24 13.37
C GLN A 79 3.34 20.37 13.11
N GLY A 80 4.29 20.14 12.21
CA GLY A 80 5.33 21.11 11.85
C GLY A 80 6.75 20.56 11.86
N ASN A 81 7.72 21.45 11.70
CA ASN A 81 9.14 21.11 11.57
C ASN A 81 9.87 21.14 12.92
N TYR A 82 10.72 20.15 13.15
CA TYR A 82 11.47 19.94 14.38
C TYR A 82 12.94 19.65 14.08
N THR A 83 13.84 20.16 14.91
CA THR A 83 15.26 19.79 14.93
C THR A 83 15.56 19.17 16.28
N ALA A 84 15.91 17.89 16.29
CA ALA A 84 16.32 17.17 17.49
C ALA A 84 17.83 17.33 17.73
N THR A 85 18.19 17.78 18.92
CA THR A 85 19.58 17.86 19.39
C THR A 85 19.70 17.14 20.71
N ALA A 86 20.75 16.33 20.87
CA ALA A 86 21.02 15.58 22.08
C ALA A 86 22.34 16.03 22.69
N TYR A 87 22.39 16.03 24.03
CA TYR A 87 23.55 16.46 24.79
C TYR A 87 23.61 15.75 26.14
N ILE A 88 24.82 15.66 26.68
CA ILE A 88 25.04 15.26 28.07
C ILE A 88 24.93 16.51 28.95
N ALA A 89 24.28 16.39 30.11
CA ALA A 89 24.12 17.49 31.08
C ALA A 89 24.49 17.03 32.49
N HIS A 90 25.08 17.92 33.29
CA HIS A 90 25.28 17.68 34.71
C HIS A 90 23.94 17.50 35.43
N ALA A 91 23.94 16.85 36.60
CA ALA A 91 22.75 16.74 37.46
C ALA A 91 22.12 18.13 37.77
N ALA A 92 22.95 19.17 37.87
CA ALA A 92 22.56 20.57 38.06
C ALA A 92 22.00 21.28 36.79
N GLY A 93 21.88 20.59 35.65
CA GLY A 93 21.23 21.09 34.43
C GLY A 93 22.14 21.79 33.41
N LEU A 94 23.40 22.08 33.75
CA LEU A 94 24.40 22.66 32.84
C LEU A 94 24.78 21.65 31.74
N ARG A 95 24.83 22.09 30.46
CA ARG A 95 25.24 21.24 29.32
C ARG A 95 26.76 21.00 29.36
N TYR A 96 27.18 19.75 29.15
CA TYR A 96 28.57 19.43 28.81
C TYR A 96 28.85 19.84 27.36
N ARG A 97 30.14 19.87 26.98
CA ARG A 97 30.61 20.22 25.61
C ARG A 97 30.30 19.14 24.54
N HIS A 98 29.57 18.09 24.89
CA HIS A 98 29.23 16.96 24.02
C HIS A 98 27.75 17.07 23.61
N GLU A 99 27.54 17.63 22.41
CA GLU A 99 26.25 17.84 21.77
C GLU A 99 26.30 17.30 20.33
N THR A 100 25.18 16.78 19.81
CA THR A 100 25.09 16.33 18.42
C THR A 100 24.88 17.50 17.46
N LYS A 101 25.08 17.26 16.16
CA LYS A 101 24.41 18.09 15.16
C LYS A 101 22.89 17.93 15.31
N GLY A 102 22.15 18.99 14.99
CA GLY A 102 20.69 18.96 14.95
C GLY A 102 20.18 18.07 13.82
N VAL A 103 19.23 17.19 14.11
CA VAL A 103 18.59 16.27 13.16
C VAL A 103 17.19 16.77 12.85
N ALA A 104 16.97 17.25 11.62
CA ALA A 104 15.70 17.83 11.20
C ALA A 104 14.68 16.76 10.76
N PHE A 105 13.44 16.90 11.24
CA PHE A 105 12.28 16.09 10.88
C PHE A 105 10.98 16.93 10.82
N THR A 106 9.92 16.37 10.24
CA THR A 106 8.60 17.03 10.12
C THR A 106 7.52 16.09 10.63
N LEU A 107 6.55 16.61 11.38
CA LEU A 107 5.31 15.93 11.73
C LEU A 107 4.18 16.42 10.83
N LEU A 108 3.56 15.50 10.10
CA LEU A 108 2.43 15.74 9.20
C LEU A 108 1.14 15.15 9.79
N SER A 109 -0.02 15.65 9.36
CA SER A 109 -1.28 14.91 9.52
C SER A 109 -1.29 13.63 8.69
N SER A 110 -2.18 12.68 9.03
CA SER A 110 -2.37 11.46 8.24
C SER A 110 -2.77 11.75 6.78
N VAL A 111 -3.54 12.82 6.54
CA VAL A 111 -3.97 13.24 5.19
C VAL A 111 -2.79 13.81 4.39
N GLU A 112 -2.04 14.76 4.96
CA GLU A 112 -0.86 15.33 4.31
C GLU A 112 0.21 14.27 4.04
N TYR A 113 0.38 13.32 4.96
CA TYR A 113 1.32 12.21 4.79
C TYR A 113 0.95 11.31 3.60
N LYS A 114 -0.33 10.90 3.49
CA LYS A 114 -0.83 10.15 2.32
C LYS A 114 -0.60 10.93 1.03
N LEU A 115 -0.98 12.20 0.99
CA LEU A 115 -0.82 13.08 -0.17
C LEU A 115 0.65 13.30 -0.56
N HIS A 116 1.54 13.48 0.42
CA HIS A 116 2.98 13.63 0.19
C HIS A 116 3.58 12.36 -0.40
N ASN A 117 3.17 11.18 0.07
CA ASN A 117 3.64 9.91 -0.49
C ASN A 117 3.08 9.65 -1.89
N ALA A 118 1.81 9.96 -2.15
CA ALA A 118 1.22 9.89 -3.49
C ALA A 118 1.98 10.77 -4.49
N ARG A 119 2.25 12.03 -4.14
CA ARG A 119 3.08 12.95 -4.97
C ARG A 119 4.50 12.45 -5.20
N LEU A 120 5.10 11.77 -4.23
CA LEU A 120 6.43 11.17 -4.37
C LEU A 120 6.40 9.93 -5.27
N ALA A 121 5.31 9.15 -5.24
CA ALA A 121 5.04 8.05 -6.16
C ALA A 121 4.94 8.57 -7.58
N GLU A 122 4.12 9.61 -7.79
CA GLU A 122 3.82 10.18 -9.10
C GLU A 122 5.09 10.69 -9.78
N ARG A 123 5.85 11.55 -9.08
CA ARG A 123 7.14 12.03 -9.59
C ARG A 123 8.08 10.88 -9.94
N SER A 124 8.12 9.83 -9.12
CA SER A 124 8.97 8.66 -9.39
C SER A 124 8.47 7.81 -10.57
N ARG A 125 7.16 7.85 -10.89
CA ARG A 125 6.56 7.26 -12.09
C ARG A 125 6.91 8.08 -13.34
N GLU A 126 6.71 9.39 -13.29
CA GLU A 126 7.06 10.37 -14.33
C GLU A 126 8.55 10.32 -14.70
N GLU A 127 9.44 10.42 -13.70
CA GLU A 127 10.91 10.36 -13.87
C GLU A 127 11.38 9.05 -14.53
N GLN A 128 10.64 7.95 -14.33
CA GLN A 128 10.93 6.65 -14.91
C GLN A 128 10.18 6.36 -16.22
N GLN A 129 9.26 7.26 -16.63
CA GLN A 129 8.44 7.18 -17.83
C GLN A 129 7.53 5.93 -17.85
N PHE A 130 6.93 5.59 -16.71
CA PHE A 130 5.93 4.53 -16.62
C PHE A 130 4.51 5.07 -16.87
N PRO A 131 3.60 4.26 -17.45
CA PRO A 131 2.19 4.64 -17.59
C PRO A 131 1.51 4.74 -16.23
N GLU A 132 0.41 5.50 -16.17
CA GLU A 132 -0.48 5.55 -15.02
C GLU A 132 -1.10 4.18 -14.70
N ASP A 133 -1.38 3.94 -13.43
CA ASP A 133 -2.04 2.73 -12.95
C ASP A 133 -3.56 2.88 -13.11
N ILE A 134 -4.12 2.37 -14.22
CA ILE A 134 -5.56 2.40 -14.50
C ILE A 134 -6.30 1.20 -13.89
N ASP A 135 -7.55 1.41 -13.48
CA ASP A 135 -8.41 0.33 -12.97
C ASP A 135 -9.08 -0.50 -14.08
N ILE A 136 -9.71 -1.61 -13.70
CA ILE A 136 -10.30 -2.57 -14.65
C ILE A 136 -11.47 -1.98 -15.45
N LEU A 137 -12.21 -1.02 -14.90
CA LEU A 137 -13.35 -0.37 -15.58
C LEU A 137 -12.83 0.62 -16.62
N GLN A 138 -11.82 1.43 -16.25
CA GLN A 138 -11.13 2.31 -17.18
C GLN A 138 -10.51 1.54 -18.36
N TRP A 139 -9.80 0.45 -18.09
CA TRP A 139 -9.26 -0.43 -19.14
C TRP A 139 -10.38 -1.12 -19.95
N GLY A 140 -11.48 -1.49 -19.30
CA GLY A 140 -12.67 -2.05 -19.94
C GLY A 140 -13.26 -1.10 -20.99
N GLY A 141 -13.49 0.16 -20.64
CA GLY A 141 -14.08 1.18 -21.52
C GLY A 141 -13.15 1.69 -22.63
N GLN A 142 -11.82 1.63 -22.46
CA GLN A 142 -10.86 2.18 -23.43
C GLN A 142 -10.92 1.56 -24.84
N GLU A 143 -11.39 0.31 -24.99
CA GLU A 143 -11.53 -0.31 -26.33
C GLU A 143 -12.96 -0.29 -26.88
N GLU A 144 -13.99 0.06 -26.09
CA GLU A 144 -15.35 0.20 -26.62
C GLU A 144 -15.47 1.38 -27.61
N GLN A 145 -14.59 2.38 -27.49
CA GLN A 145 -14.48 3.47 -28.49
C GLN A 145 -13.87 3.05 -29.84
N VAL A 146 -13.35 1.83 -29.96
CA VAL A 146 -12.78 1.29 -31.22
C VAL A 146 -13.80 0.42 -31.98
N ILE A 147 -14.89 0.00 -31.34
CA ILE A 147 -15.85 -1.00 -31.87
C ILE A 147 -17.19 -0.33 -32.25
N SER A 148 -17.14 0.89 -32.80
CA SER A 148 -18.35 1.65 -33.20
C SER A 148 -18.57 1.77 -34.72
N GLU A 149 -17.70 1.21 -35.58
CA GLU A 149 -17.89 1.28 -37.04
C GLU A 149 -17.98 -0.08 -37.79
N GLU A 150 -17.37 -1.18 -37.35
CA GLU A 150 -17.48 -2.47 -38.07
C GLU A 150 -17.58 -3.72 -37.16
N GLY A 151 -18.78 -4.35 -37.14
CA GLY A 151 -19.00 -5.80 -37.00
C GLY A 151 -18.79 -6.48 -35.63
N ASP A 152 -19.69 -7.40 -35.26
CA ASP A 152 -19.55 -8.27 -34.08
C ASP A 152 -18.20 -9.02 -34.07
N PRO A 153 -17.31 -8.77 -33.08
CA PRO A 153 -16.12 -9.58 -32.93
C PRO A 153 -16.50 -10.90 -32.24
N VAL A 154 -16.63 -11.96 -33.04
CA VAL A 154 -16.62 -13.33 -32.52
C VAL A 154 -15.26 -13.56 -31.87
N LEU A 155 -15.20 -13.41 -30.54
CA LEU A 155 -14.01 -13.64 -29.72
C LEU A 155 -13.52 -15.08 -29.94
N GLN A 156 -12.50 -15.22 -30.78
CA GLN A 156 -11.79 -16.48 -30.94
C GLN A 156 -11.20 -16.87 -29.59
N ARG A 157 -11.65 -18.01 -29.06
CA ARG A 157 -11.00 -18.64 -27.91
C ARG A 157 -9.54 -18.89 -28.28
N SER A 158 -8.65 -18.10 -27.68
CA SER A 158 -7.23 -18.39 -27.59
C SER A 158 -7.08 -19.67 -26.77
N HIS A 159 -7.15 -20.81 -27.44
CA HIS A 159 -6.76 -22.09 -26.86
C HIS A 159 -5.36 -21.93 -26.28
N VAL A 160 -5.22 -22.15 -24.97
CA VAL A 160 -3.93 -22.22 -24.30
C VAL A 160 -3.06 -23.21 -25.09
N SER A 161 -1.98 -22.70 -25.69
CA SER A 161 -1.18 -23.45 -26.67
C SER A 161 -0.73 -24.78 -26.08
N ALA A 162 -1.22 -25.89 -26.64
CA ALA A 162 -1.05 -27.25 -26.12
C ALA A 162 0.38 -27.83 -26.33
N THR A 163 1.41 -26.98 -26.33
CA THR A 163 2.77 -27.30 -26.77
C THR A 163 3.87 -27.07 -25.74
N SER A 164 3.60 -26.40 -24.61
CA SER A 164 4.54 -26.37 -23.47
C SER A 164 4.08 -27.30 -22.35
N SER A 165 4.94 -28.25 -21.98
CA SER A 165 4.89 -28.92 -20.67
C SER A 165 5.84 -28.15 -19.75
N PRO A 166 5.38 -27.13 -19.01
CA PRO A 166 6.25 -26.30 -18.19
C PRO A 166 6.93 -27.13 -17.09
N MET A 167 8.19 -26.82 -16.82
CA MET A 167 8.96 -27.33 -15.69
C MET A 167 8.57 -26.59 -14.40
N LEU A 168 8.26 -25.29 -14.50
CA LEU A 168 7.77 -24.43 -13.41
C LEU A 168 6.42 -23.80 -13.77
N VAL A 169 5.42 -23.94 -12.90
CA VAL A 169 4.15 -23.21 -12.99
C VAL A 169 4.07 -22.19 -11.85
N ILE A 170 3.75 -20.94 -12.15
CA ILE A 170 3.64 -19.84 -11.17
C ILE A 170 2.18 -19.39 -11.10
N GLY A 171 1.56 -19.58 -9.94
CA GLY A 171 0.22 -19.08 -9.63
C GLY A 171 0.27 -17.81 -8.80
N VAL A 172 -0.21 -16.71 -9.37
CA VAL A 172 -0.22 -15.37 -8.75
C VAL A 172 -1.59 -15.12 -8.10
N LYS A 173 -1.68 -15.23 -6.77
CA LYS A 173 -2.88 -14.86 -5.99
C LYS A 173 -3.19 -13.37 -6.21
N THR A 174 -4.40 -13.07 -6.63
CA THR A 174 -4.83 -11.70 -6.95
C THR A 174 -6.29 -11.48 -6.58
N ALA A 175 -6.66 -10.25 -6.26
CA ALA A 175 -8.06 -9.83 -6.13
C ALA A 175 -8.58 -9.40 -7.52
N VAL A 176 -9.66 -10.02 -8.00
CA VAL A 176 -10.06 -9.90 -9.41
C VAL A 176 -10.42 -8.47 -9.78
N VAL A 177 -11.21 -7.78 -8.96
CA VAL A 177 -11.74 -6.46 -9.33
C VAL A 177 -10.71 -5.34 -9.10
N THR A 178 -10.12 -5.26 -7.90
CA THR A 178 -9.29 -4.12 -7.48
C THR A 178 -7.84 -4.21 -7.96
N ASN A 179 -7.28 -5.41 -8.14
CA ASN A 179 -5.84 -5.57 -8.36
C ASN A 179 -5.44 -5.68 -9.86
N PHE A 180 -6.29 -5.22 -10.78
CA PHE A 180 -5.93 -5.12 -12.20
C PHE A 180 -4.60 -4.37 -12.45
N PRO A 181 -4.30 -3.21 -11.81
CA PRO A 181 -3.00 -2.55 -11.98
C PRO A 181 -1.80 -3.43 -11.62
N ARG A 182 -1.95 -4.30 -10.61
CA ARG A 182 -0.89 -5.24 -10.19
C ARG A 182 -0.65 -6.31 -11.24
N ARG A 183 -1.73 -6.91 -11.77
CA ARG A 183 -1.64 -7.89 -12.85
C ARG A 183 -0.98 -7.28 -14.08
N GLN A 184 -1.36 -6.06 -14.45
CA GLN A 184 -0.75 -5.37 -15.58
C GLN A 184 0.74 -5.05 -15.35
N ALA A 185 1.12 -4.57 -14.16
CA ALA A 185 2.52 -4.37 -13.82
C ALA A 185 3.35 -5.67 -13.86
N ILE A 186 2.77 -6.82 -13.51
CA ILE A 186 3.41 -8.14 -13.60
C ILE A 186 3.54 -8.60 -15.07
N ARG A 187 2.49 -8.47 -15.89
CA ARG A 187 2.51 -8.76 -17.34
C ARG A 187 3.53 -7.92 -18.08
N ASP A 188 3.62 -6.62 -17.76
CA ASP A 188 4.57 -5.68 -18.35
C ASP A 188 6.01 -5.84 -17.82
N SER A 189 6.28 -6.84 -16.96
CA SER A 189 7.58 -7.04 -16.34
C SER A 189 8.04 -8.50 -16.33
N TRP A 190 8.03 -9.17 -15.18
CA TRP A 190 8.62 -10.49 -15.00
C TRP A 190 7.76 -11.64 -15.54
N ALA A 191 6.50 -11.38 -15.87
CA ALA A 191 5.61 -12.33 -16.54
C ALA A 191 5.38 -12.00 -18.03
N ASP A 192 6.22 -11.16 -18.64
CA ASP A 192 6.19 -10.85 -20.07
C ASP A 192 6.33 -12.14 -20.91
N THR A 193 5.25 -12.55 -21.56
CA THR A 193 5.17 -13.81 -22.31
C THR A 193 6.08 -13.86 -23.54
N ALA A 194 6.57 -12.71 -24.04
CA ALA A 194 7.55 -12.66 -25.12
C ALA A 194 8.99 -12.87 -24.63
N LYS A 195 9.25 -12.70 -23.32
CA LYS A 195 10.57 -12.91 -22.68
C LYS A 195 10.66 -14.18 -21.83
N LEU A 196 9.53 -14.63 -21.27
CA LEU A 196 9.45 -15.82 -20.41
C LEU A 196 10.03 -17.06 -21.11
N SER A 197 10.76 -17.87 -20.34
CA SER A 197 11.24 -19.17 -20.81
C SER A 197 10.09 -20.12 -21.14
N HIS A 198 10.21 -20.86 -22.23
CA HIS A 198 9.17 -21.77 -22.75
C HIS A 198 8.75 -22.91 -21.78
N ASP A 199 9.59 -23.22 -20.78
CA ASP A 199 9.33 -24.19 -19.73
C ASP A 199 8.81 -23.53 -18.42
N VAL A 200 8.40 -22.26 -18.48
CA VAL A 200 7.72 -21.55 -17.39
C VAL A 200 6.32 -21.13 -17.83
N LYS A 201 5.31 -21.34 -16.98
CA LYS A 201 3.94 -20.85 -17.18
C LYS A 201 3.52 -19.98 -16.01
N VAL A 202 3.08 -18.76 -16.26
CA VAL A 202 2.47 -17.87 -15.26
C VAL A 202 0.94 -17.83 -15.46
N LEU A 203 0.19 -17.82 -14.36
CA LEU A 203 -1.26 -17.78 -14.29
C LEU A 203 -1.70 -16.91 -13.10
N PHE A 204 -2.72 -16.08 -13.28
CA PHE A 204 -3.34 -15.29 -12.23
C PHE A 204 -4.51 -16.06 -11.59
N LEU A 205 -4.53 -16.12 -10.26
CA LEU A 205 -5.50 -16.88 -9.47
C LEU A 205 -6.56 -15.95 -8.91
N GLY A 206 -7.62 -15.74 -9.68
CA GLY A 206 -8.73 -14.85 -9.36
C GLY A 206 -9.78 -15.43 -8.42
N CYS A 207 -10.27 -16.66 -8.67
CA CYS A 207 -11.61 -17.11 -8.26
C CYS A 207 -12.73 -16.26 -8.93
N GLU A 208 -14.00 -16.68 -8.82
CA GLU A 208 -15.15 -15.89 -9.27
C GLU A 208 -15.20 -14.53 -8.55
N PRO A 209 -15.37 -13.39 -9.25
CA PRO A 209 -15.34 -12.06 -8.64
C PRO A 209 -16.51 -11.84 -7.67
N ASN A 210 -16.21 -11.47 -6.42
CA ASN A 210 -17.22 -11.20 -5.41
C ASN A 210 -17.82 -9.78 -5.57
N VAL A 211 -18.88 -9.69 -6.38
CA VAL A 211 -19.61 -8.44 -6.66
C VAL A 211 -20.88 -8.25 -5.83
N ALA A 212 -21.05 -9.04 -4.74
CA ALA A 212 -22.26 -9.00 -3.91
C ALA A 212 -22.50 -7.65 -3.21
N ASN A 213 -21.41 -6.94 -2.87
CA ASN A 213 -21.47 -5.64 -2.22
C ASN A 213 -21.90 -4.50 -3.17
N ILE A 214 -21.73 -4.68 -4.48
CA ILE A 214 -22.12 -3.69 -5.50
C ILE A 214 -23.65 -3.67 -5.60
N GLN A 215 -24.28 -2.62 -5.07
CA GLN A 215 -25.76 -2.52 -5.03
C GLN A 215 -26.37 -2.17 -6.40
N ASN A 216 -25.65 -1.42 -7.23
CA ASN A 216 -26.13 -1.01 -8.55
C ASN A 216 -25.90 -2.13 -9.58
N GLU A 217 -26.98 -2.62 -10.18
CA GLU A 217 -26.95 -3.72 -11.16
C GLU A 217 -26.32 -3.32 -12.51
N TYR A 218 -26.23 -2.03 -12.82
CA TYR A 218 -25.48 -1.54 -13.99
C TYR A 218 -23.97 -1.62 -13.73
N GLU A 219 -23.52 -1.08 -12.59
CA GLU A 219 -22.13 -1.17 -12.13
C GLU A 219 -21.65 -2.62 -12.02
N ARG A 220 -22.47 -3.49 -11.43
CA ARG A 220 -22.18 -4.93 -11.33
C ARG A 220 -21.93 -5.56 -12.69
N ARG A 221 -22.77 -5.24 -13.69
CA ARG A 221 -22.60 -5.75 -15.07
C ARG A 221 -21.36 -5.18 -15.75
N ARG A 222 -21.02 -3.89 -15.55
CA ARG A 222 -19.78 -3.29 -16.06
C ARG A 222 -18.53 -3.96 -15.49
N VAL A 223 -18.47 -4.19 -14.16
CA VAL A 223 -17.36 -4.91 -13.52
C VAL A 223 -17.23 -6.33 -14.08
N LEU A 224 -18.34 -7.08 -14.18
CA LEU A 224 -18.31 -8.46 -14.72
C LEU A 224 -17.90 -8.50 -16.21
N ALA A 225 -18.36 -7.55 -17.02
CA ALA A 225 -17.97 -7.43 -18.42
C ALA A 225 -16.47 -7.12 -18.57
N ALA A 226 -15.93 -6.19 -17.78
CA ALA A 226 -14.51 -5.86 -17.79
C ALA A 226 -13.62 -7.05 -17.35
N VAL A 227 -14.04 -7.82 -16.34
CA VAL A 227 -13.36 -9.08 -15.95
C VAL A 227 -13.40 -10.13 -17.06
N ALA A 228 -14.56 -10.33 -17.70
CA ALA A 228 -14.69 -11.27 -18.81
C ALA A 228 -13.82 -10.87 -20.01
N LYS A 229 -13.74 -9.56 -20.28
CA LYS A 229 -12.86 -8.96 -21.29
C LYS A 229 -11.38 -9.18 -20.98
N GLU A 230 -10.95 -8.99 -19.73
CA GLU A 230 -9.56 -9.27 -19.32
C GLU A 230 -9.20 -10.75 -19.54
N ARG A 231 -10.09 -11.67 -19.12
CA ARG A 231 -9.89 -13.11 -19.34
C ARG A 231 -9.74 -13.45 -20.81
N ALA A 232 -10.56 -12.85 -21.68
CA ALA A 232 -10.51 -13.06 -23.13
C ALA A 232 -9.24 -12.47 -23.77
N ALA A 233 -8.81 -11.29 -23.33
CA ALA A 233 -7.64 -10.59 -23.88
C ALA A 233 -6.31 -11.28 -23.56
N TYR A 234 -6.12 -11.74 -22.32
CA TYR A 234 -4.83 -12.27 -21.85
C TYR A 234 -4.77 -13.79 -21.73
N GLY A 235 -5.90 -14.49 -21.53
CA GLY A 235 -5.94 -15.95 -21.39
C GLY A 235 -5.13 -16.51 -20.21
N ASP A 236 -4.80 -15.67 -19.22
CA ASP A 236 -3.94 -15.99 -18.07
C ASP A 236 -4.66 -15.91 -16.71
N LEU A 237 -5.86 -15.34 -16.67
CA LEU A 237 -6.65 -15.12 -15.45
C LEU A 237 -7.68 -16.24 -15.22
N LEU A 238 -7.39 -17.10 -14.23
CA LEU A 238 -8.28 -18.16 -13.78
C LEU A 238 -9.31 -17.62 -12.78
N THR A 239 -10.59 -17.88 -13.01
CA THR A 239 -11.69 -17.52 -12.11
C THR A 239 -12.58 -18.74 -11.87
N ASP A 240 -13.52 -19.03 -12.77
CA ASP A 240 -14.43 -20.19 -12.71
C ASP A 240 -13.66 -21.53 -12.63
N GLU A 241 -12.50 -21.61 -13.29
CA GLU A 241 -11.62 -22.79 -13.34
C GLU A 241 -11.13 -23.24 -11.95
N LEU A 242 -11.17 -22.35 -10.95
CA LEU A 242 -10.77 -22.63 -9.58
C LEU A 242 -11.94 -23.03 -8.65
N GLY A 243 -13.19 -22.94 -9.12
CA GLY A 243 -14.37 -23.38 -8.35
C GLY A 243 -14.52 -22.72 -6.98
N CYS A 244 -14.18 -21.43 -6.88
CA CYS A 244 -14.16 -20.65 -5.66
C CYS A 244 -14.66 -19.23 -5.91
N THR A 245 -15.09 -18.53 -4.86
CA THR A 245 -15.41 -17.09 -4.90
C THR A 245 -14.25 -16.30 -4.29
N ASP A 246 -13.90 -15.16 -4.89
CA ASP A 246 -12.80 -14.33 -4.45
C ASP A 246 -13.05 -13.70 -3.06
N GLY A 247 -11.99 -13.58 -2.27
CA GLY A 247 -12.03 -13.08 -0.90
C GLY A 247 -11.03 -13.75 0.04
N TYR A 248 -10.58 -12.99 1.03
CA TYR A 248 -9.49 -13.39 1.94
C TYR A 248 -9.72 -14.75 2.64
N LYS A 249 -10.95 -15.02 3.11
CA LYS A 249 -11.27 -16.29 3.79
C LYS A 249 -11.25 -17.51 2.86
N ASN A 250 -11.27 -17.30 1.54
CA ASN A 250 -11.21 -18.35 0.53
C ASN A 250 -9.80 -18.55 -0.05
N LEU A 251 -8.77 -17.81 0.38
CA LEU A 251 -7.39 -17.96 -0.11
C LEU A 251 -6.89 -19.42 -0.01
N THR A 252 -7.19 -20.11 1.08
CA THR A 252 -6.83 -21.53 1.23
C THR A 252 -7.48 -22.43 0.18
N ILE A 253 -8.72 -22.11 -0.24
CA ILE A 253 -9.43 -22.84 -1.31
C ILE A 253 -8.81 -22.47 -2.65
N LYS A 254 -8.60 -21.18 -2.94
CA LYS A 254 -7.91 -20.66 -4.13
C LYS A 254 -6.58 -21.38 -4.39
N VAL A 255 -5.76 -21.53 -3.35
CA VAL A 255 -4.48 -22.26 -3.44
C VAL A 255 -4.69 -23.77 -3.66
N ALA A 256 -5.58 -24.42 -2.90
CA ALA A 256 -5.84 -25.85 -3.06
C ALA A 256 -6.40 -26.22 -4.45
N SER A 257 -7.34 -25.42 -4.96
CA SER A 257 -7.89 -25.55 -6.32
C SER A 257 -6.82 -25.34 -7.39
N PHE A 258 -5.92 -24.36 -7.21
CA PHE A 258 -4.80 -24.17 -8.14
C PHE A 258 -3.84 -25.36 -8.12
N MET A 259 -3.52 -25.93 -6.96
CA MET A 259 -2.71 -27.15 -6.88
C MET A 259 -3.39 -28.34 -7.57
N HIS A 260 -4.72 -28.45 -7.47
CA HIS A 260 -5.49 -29.46 -8.18
C HIS A 260 -5.42 -29.28 -9.71
N LEU A 261 -5.69 -28.06 -10.21
CA LEU A 261 -5.59 -27.70 -11.61
C LEU A 261 -4.17 -27.90 -12.16
N ALA A 262 -3.13 -27.51 -11.42
CA ALA A 262 -1.74 -27.68 -11.83
C ALA A 262 -1.34 -29.16 -12.00
N VAL A 263 -1.94 -30.08 -11.24
CA VAL A 263 -1.72 -31.53 -11.40
C VAL A 263 -2.47 -32.10 -12.60
N ALA A 264 -3.65 -31.55 -12.92
CA ALA A 264 -4.46 -31.97 -14.07
C ALA A 264 -3.87 -31.47 -15.40
N GLU A 265 -3.59 -30.16 -15.50
CA GLU A 265 -3.16 -29.48 -16.73
C GLU A 265 -1.65 -29.59 -16.98
N PHE A 266 -0.83 -29.63 -15.92
CA PHE A 266 0.63 -29.68 -16.02
C PHE A 266 1.24 -30.90 -15.31
N PRO A 267 0.80 -32.14 -15.62
CA PRO A 267 1.18 -33.35 -14.88
C PRO A 267 2.69 -33.65 -14.91
N HIS A 268 3.42 -33.11 -15.91
CA HIS A 268 4.86 -33.27 -16.10
C HIS A 268 5.73 -32.19 -15.43
N ALA A 269 5.13 -31.14 -14.87
CA ALA A 269 5.85 -30.11 -14.14
C ALA A 269 6.69 -30.70 -12.99
N LYS A 270 7.72 -29.95 -12.59
CA LYS A 270 8.61 -30.30 -11.47
C LYS A 270 8.31 -29.44 -10.25
N PHE A 271 7.95 -28.17 -10.48
CA PHE A 271 7.74 -27.20 -9.42
C PHE A 271 6.48 -26.37 -9.65
N VAL A 272 5.86 -25.96 -8.56
CA VAL A 272 4.84 -24.91 -8.52
C VAL A 272 5.31 -23.83 -7.58
N MET A 273 5.30 -22.59 -8.04
CA MET A 273 5.37 -21.41 -7.20
C MET A 273 3.96 -20.86 -6.98
N VAL A 274 3.64 -20.50 -5.75
CA VAL A 274 2.49 -19.67 -5.41
C VAL A 274 3.02 -18.36 -4.83
N THR A 275 2.52 -17.25 -5.36
CA THR A 275 2.98 -15.90 -5.02
C THR A 275 1.80 -14.96 -4.88
N ASP A 276 1.96 -13.87 -4.12
CA ASP A 276 0.99 -12.76 -4.13
C ASP A 276 1.22 -11.84 -5.36
N ASP A 277 0.27 -10.97 -5.69
CA ASP A 277 0.34 -10.02 -6.81
C ASP A 277 1.10 -8.71 -6.48
N ASP A 278 1.68 -8.63 -5.30
CA ASP A 278 2.54 -7.55 -4.84
C ASP A 278 4.03 -7.96 -4.82
N VAL A 279 4.42 -8.85 -5.73
CA VAL A 279 5.73 -9.51 -5.72
C VAL A 279 6.46 -9.35 -7.05
N TYR A 280 7.76 -9.11 -6.97
CA TYR A 280 8.70 -9.23 -8.08
C TYR A 280 9.45 -10.56 -7.99
N VAL A 281 9.60 -11.26 -9.13
CA VAL A 281 10.39 -12.51 -9.22
C VAL A 281 11.41 -12.41 -10.35
N LYS A 282 12.69 -12.71 -10.09
CA LYS A 282 13.70 -12.97 -11.13
C LYS A 282 13.47 -14.36 -11.72
N VAL A 283 12.43 -14.50 -12.54
CA VAL A 283 11.93 -15.81 -13.03
C VAL A 283 13.03 -16.66 -13.68
N ASP A 284 13.88 -16.07 -14.53
CA ASP A 284 14.95 -16.82 -15.20
C ASP A 284 15.96 -17.42 -14.20
N GLN A 285 16.36 -16.63 -13.20
CA GLN A 285 17.27 -17.07 -12.15
C GLN A 285 16.62 -18.13 -11.25
N LEU A 286 15.33 -17.97 -10.91
CA LEU A 286 14.57 -18.98 -10.16
C LEU A 286 14.48 -20.30 -10.95
N ALA A 287 14.11 -20.24 -12.23
CA ALA A 287 14.01 -21.39 -13.11
C ALA A 287 15.37 -22.08 -13.30
N GLU A 288 16.46 -21.33 -13.50
CA GLU A 288 17.80 -21.91 -13.59
C GLU A 288 18.23 -22.62 -12.30
N ASN A 289 17.97 -22.03 -11.13
CA ASN A 289 18.23 -22.66 -9.84
C ASN A 289 17.40 -23.94 -9.67
N LEU A 290 16.11 -23.91 -10.04
CA LEU A 290 15.22 -25.06 -9.93
C LEU A 290 15.62 -26.22 -10.85
N ARG A 291 16.05 -25.96 -12.09
CA ARG A 291 16.59 -26.98 -13.02
C ARG A 291 17.84 -27.70 -12.48
N LYS A 292 18.57 -27.10 -11.52
CA LYS A 292 19.76 -27.66 -10.85
C LYS A 292 19.44 -28.30 -9.49
N SER A 293 18.19 -28.22 -9.03
CA SER A 293 17.75 -28.65 -7.70
C SER A 293 17.16 -30.06 -7.69
N ASN A 294 16.87 -30.61 -6.51
CA ASN A 294 16.12 -31.86 -6.42
C ASN A 294 14.65 -31.65 -6.85
N HIS A 295 14.12 -32.50 -7.72
CA HIS A 295 12.74 -32.40 -8.22
C HIS A 295 11.67 -32.90 -7.23
N THR A 296 12.05 -33.27 -6.01
CA THR A 296 11.18 -33.80 -4.94
C THR A 296 11.59 -33.28 -3.57
N GLY A 297 10.67 -33.31 -2.59
CA GLY A 297 10.96 -32.91 -1.21
C GLY A 297 11.36 -31.44 -1.01
N LEU A 298 11.00 -30.55 -1.94
CA LEU A 298 11.19 -29.10 -1.79
C LEU A 298 9.90 -28.41 -1.37
N TYR A 299 10.01 -27.60 -0.33
CA TYR A 299 9.04 -26.60 0.10
C TYR A 299 9.85 -25.45 0.68
N PHE A 300 9.96 -24.30 0.00
CA PHE A 300 10.87 -23.23 0.41
C PHE A 300 10.37 -21.82 0.14
N GLY A 301 10.94 -20.87 0.90
CA GLY A 301 10.71 -19.43 0.79
C GLY A 301 11.16 -18.69 2.06
N GLU A 302 10.45 -17.64 2.47
CA GLU A 302 10.67 -16.99 3.77
C GLU A 302 10.02 -17.82 4.90
N VAL A 303 10.77 -18.14 5.96
CA VAL A 303 10.29 -19.01 7.06
C VAL A 303 10.59 -18.35 8.41
N TRP A 304 9.56 -17.79 9.05
CA TRP A 304 9.71 -17.05 10.31
C TRP A 304 10.45 -17.87 11.39
N ALA A 305 10.07 -19.13 11.55
CA ALA A 305 10.64 -20.00 12.58
C ALA A 305 12.14 -20.25 12.42
N ALA A 306 12.66 -20.17 11.19
CA ALA A 306 14.09 -20.26 10.91
C ALA A 306 14.79 -18.90 11.13
N MET A 307 14.20 -17.79 10.67
CA MET A 307 14.78 -16.45 10.81
C MET A 307 14.92 -15.99 12.26
N PHE A 308 13.91 -16.27 13.10
CA PHE A 308 13.83 -15.76 14.47
C PHE A 308 14.06 -16.83 15.55
N GLY A 309 14.32 -18.08 15.15
CA GLY A 309 14.55 -19.21 16.07
C GLY A 309 13.34 -19.57 16.95
N ASN A 310 12.15 -19.04 16.66
CA ASN A 310 10.94 -19.24 17.47
C ASN A 310 9.69 -19.49 16.62
N LYS A 311 8.76 -20.29 17.14
CA LYS A 311 7.45 -20.49 16.52
C LYS A 311 6.58 -19.26 16.73
N GLN A 312 5.92 -18.78 15.67
CA GLN A 312 4.83 -17.82 15.80
C GLN A 312 3.69 -18.43 16.62
N LYS A 313 3.00 -17.59 17.38
CA LYS A 313 1.79 -17.98 18.13
C LYS A 313 0.57 -17.74 17.25
N PRO A 314 -0.44 -18.64 17.26
CA PRO A 314 -1.74 -18.36 16.65
C PRO A 314 -2.34 -17.07 17.21
N VAL A 315 -2.85 -16.19 16.34
CA VAL A 315 -3.56 -14.99 16.78
C VAL A 315 -4.96 -15.39 17.25
N ARG A 316 -5.28 -15.14 18.52
CA ARG A 316 -6.57 -15.52 19.13
C ARG A 316 -7.58 -14.36 19.26
N ASP A 317 -7.19 -13.16 18.84
CA ASP A 317 -8.10 -12.01 18.74
C ASP A 317 -9.02 -12.17 17.53
N GLN A 318 -10.33 -12.19 17.77
CA GLN A 318 -11.38 -12.37 16.75
C GLN A 318 -11.46 -11.20 15.76
N ASN A 319 -10.97 -10.01 16.14
CA ASN A 319 -10.96 -8.83 15.29
C ASN A 319 -9.76 -8.81 14.31
N SER A 320 -8.80 -9.73 14.49
CA SER A 320 -7.65 -9.84 13.59
C SER A 320 -8.02 -10.57 12.31
N GLN A 321 -7.58 -10.06 11.16
CA GLN A 321 -7.65 -10.80 9.89
C GLN A 321 -6.97 -12.19 9.99
N TYR A 322 -5.92 -12.27 10.82
CA TYR A 322 -5.13 -13.48 11.08
C TYR A 322 -5.71 -14.36 12.20
N TYR A 323 -6.93 -14.10 12.67
CA TYR A 323 -7.59 -14.88 13.72
C TYR A 323 -7.58 -16.38 13.38
N LEU A 324 -7.03 -17.18 14.28
CA LEU A 324 -7.07 -18.64 14.22
C LEU A 324 -7.71 -19.17 15.51
N PRO A 325 -8.94 -19.72 15.46
CA PRO A 325 -9.62 -20.32 16.60
C PRO A 325 -8.83 -21.44 17.31
N GLN A 326 -9.00 -21.55 18.63
CA GLN A 326 -8.33 -22.55 19.48
C GLN A 326 -8.87 -23.98 19.26
N ASP A 327 -10.14 -24.12 18.88
CA ASP A 327 -10.78 -25.40 18.50
C ASP A 327 -10.33 -25.87 17.11
N GLN A 328 -10.04 -24.95 16.19
CA GLN A 328 -9.52 -25.25 14.86
C GLN A 328 -8.03 -25.60 14.88
N TYR A 329 -7.26 -24.95 15.76
CA TYR A 329 -5.82 -25.19 15.91
C TYR A 329 -5.43 -25.14 17.40
N PRO A 330 -5.39 -26.29 18.12
CA PRO A 330 -5.21 -26.30 19.58
C PRO A 330 -3.76 -26.10 20.05
N MET A 331 -2.76 -26.25 19.17
CA MET A 331 -1.35 -26.08 19.52
C MET A 331 -1.03 -24.61 19.86
N SER A 332 -0.14 -24.41 20.83
CA SER A 332 0.26 -23.07 21.34
C SER A 332 1.21 -22.30 20.41
N GLY A 333 1.85 -22.99 19.47
CA GLY A 333 2.68 -22.42 18.42
C GLY A 333 2.34 -23.03 17.07
N LEU A 334 2.43 -22.23 16.01
CA LEU A 334 2.26 -22.69 14.64
C LEU A 334 3.35 -23.71 14.28
N VAL A 335 3.02 -24.68 13.42
CA VAL A 335 4.03 -25.46 12.71
C VAL A 335 4.91 -24.49 11.90
N PRO A 336 6.19 -24.80 11.64
CA PRO A 336 6.95 -24.05 10.65
C PRO A 336 6.21 -24.06 9.30
N TYR A 337 6.14 -22.91 8.64
CA TYR A 337 5.56 -22.77 7.30
C TYR A 337 6.35 -21.73 6.49
N VAL A 338 6.24 -21.81 5.16
CA VAL A 338 6.73 -20.75 4.26
C VAL A 338 5.66 -19.67 4.17
N ALA A 339 6.05 -18.41 4.41
CA ALA A 339 5.15 -17.26 4.40
C ALA A 339 4.46 -17.06 3.04
N GLY A 340 3.23 -16.52 3.08
CA GLY A 340 2.33 -16.41 1.93
C GLY A 340 2.80 -15.76 0.62
N PRO A 341 3.72 -14.76 0.58
CA PRO A 341 3.95 -14.03 -0.67
C PRO A 341 4.81 -14.76 -1.70
N HIS A 342 5.64 -15.74 -1.32
CA HIS A 342 6.52 -16.42 -2.27
C HIS A 342 6.91 -17.83 -1.79
N SER A 343 6.06 -18.80 -2.11
CA SER A 343 6.24 -20.20 -1.75
C SER A 343 6.50 -21.07 -2.97
N VAL A 344 7.57 -21.87 -2.95
CA VAL A 344 7.88 -22.84 -4.00
C VAL A 344 7.79 -24.26 -3.46
N LEU A 345 7.06 -25.12 -4.18
CA LEU A 345 6.86 -26.53 -3.85
C LEU A 345 7.33 -27.41 -5.02
N SER A 346 7.92 -28.57 -4.73
CA SER A 346 8.06 -29.65 -5.70
C SER A 346 6.74 -30.41 -5.90
N MET A 347 6.57 -30.99 -7.10
CA MET A 347 5.28 -31.56 -7.54
C MET A 347 4.83 -32.82 -6.79
N ASP A 348 5.65 -33.40 -5.90
CA ASP A 348 5.21 -34.42 -4.92
C ASP A 348 4.35 -33.79 -3.80
N GLY A 349 4.77 -32.65 -3.24
CA GLY A 349 3.97 -31.91 -2.27
C GLY A 349 2.68 -31.34 -2.88
N VAL A 350 2.75 -30.83 -4.11
CA VAL A 350 1.58 -30.37 -4.88
C VAL A 350 0.60 -31.53 -5.11
N ARG A 351 1.06 -32.70 -5.58
CA ARG A 351 0.22 -33.89 -5.77
C ARG A 351 -0.40 -34.39 -4.47
N PHE A 352 0.30 -34.29 -3.35
CA PHE A 352 -0.28 -34.61 -2.04
C PHE A 352 -1.47 -33.70 -1.71
N ILE A 353 -1.33 -32.37 -1.88
CA ILE A 353 -2.43 -31.42 -1.65
C ILE A 353 -3.58 -31.70 -2.64
N ALA A 354 -3.28 -31.75 -3.94
CA ALA A 354 -4.26 -31.97 -5.01
C ALA A 354 -5.08 -33.27 -4.86
N LYS A 355 -4.45 -34.35 -4.37
CA LYS A 355 -5.12 -35.64 -4.15
C LYS A 355 -6.01 -35.64 -2.91
N ASN A 356 -5.67 -34.86 -1.89
CA ASN A 356 -6.34 -34.88 -0.58
C ASN A 356 -7.21 -33.64 -0.33
N TYR A 357 -7.36 -32.71 -1.28
CA TYR A 357 -7.89 -31.37 -1.00
C TYR A 357 -9.27 -31.35 -0.33
N TRP A 358 -10.16 -32.28 -0.68
CA TRP A 358 -11.47 -32.47 -0.02
C TRP A 358 -11.41 -32.83 1.46
N HIS A 359 -10.29 -33.39 1.92
CA HIS A 359 -10.04 -33.78 3.33
C HIS A 359 -9.15 -32.77 4.07
N LEU A 360 -8.49 -31.85 3.36
CA LEU A 360 -7.57 -30.88 3.93
C LEU A 360 -8.33 -29.64 4.43
N ARG A 361 -8.51 -29.55 5.75
CA ARG A 361 -9.23 -28.43 6.38
C ARG A 361 -8.44 -27.12 6.27
N SER A 362 -9.08 -26.06 5.78
CA SER A 362 -8.56 -24.68 5.84
C SER A 362 -8.47 -24.19 7.29
N LEU A 363 -7.43 -23.40 7.58
CA LEU A 363 -7.20 -22.73 8.87
C LEU A 363 -7.69 -21.26 8.81
N ASN A 364 -9.00 -21.07 8.69
CA ASN A 364 -9.68 -19.76 8.66
C ASN A 364 -9.19 -18.80 7.56
N GLY A 365 -8.85 -19.34 6.38
CA GLY A 365 -8.35 -18.58 5.24
C GLY A 365 -6.83 -18.36 5.22
N LEU A 366 -6.10 -18.75 6.28
CA LEU A 366 -4.64 -18.70 6.31
C LEU A 366 -4.06 -19.78 5.39
N ASP A 367 -3.88 -19.46 4.11
CA ASP A 367 -3.38 -20.36 3.07
C ASP A 367 -1.97 -20.87 3.39
N ASP A 368 -1.06 -19.98 3.79
CA ASP A 368 0.32 -20.31 4.13
C ASP A 368 0.46 -21.23 5.35
N VAL A 369 -0.24 -20.93 6.44
CA VAL A 369 -0.31 -21.80 7.64
C VAL A 369 -1.00 -23.14 7.31
N SER A 370 -2.04 -23.14 6.47
CA SER A 370 -2.76 -24.36 6.08
C SER A 370 -1.86 -25.28 5.25
N VAL A 371 -1.22 -24.76 4.20
CA VAL A 371 -0.27 -25.51 3.37
C VAL A 371 0.89 -26.03 4.23
N GLY A 372 1.43 -25.21 5.12
CA GLY A 372 2.46 -25.64 6.09
C GLY A 372 2.02 -26.83 6.93
N LEU A 373 0.81 -26.81 7.50
CA LEU A 373 0.26 -27.93 8.28
C LEU A 373 0.02 -29.18 7.43
N TRP A 374 -0.49 -29.02 6.20
CA TRP A 374 -0.75 -30.15 5.31
C TRP A 374 0.55 -30.84 4.88
N LEU A 375 1.56 -30.08 4.47
CA LEU A 375 2.87 -30.62 4.09
C LEU A 375 3.62 -31.22 5.30
N TRP A 376 3.48 -30.62 6.47
CA TRP A 376 4.02 -31.18 7.72
C TRP A 376 3.44 -32.57 8.03
N SER A 377 2.18 -32.84 7.68
CA SER A 377 1.57 -34.18 7.86
C SER A 377 2.21 -35.28 7.02
N MET A 378 2.79 -34.93 5.86
CA MET A 378 3.61 -35.83 5.03
C MET A 378 5.12 -35.69 5.31
N GLN A 379 5.49 -35.09 6.46
CA GLN A 379 6.85 -34.83 6.92
C GLN A 379 7.68 -33.86 6.07
N LEU A 380 7.11 -33.23 5.03
CA LEU A 380 7.79 -32.22 4.22
C LEU A 380 7.94 -30.92 5.02
N GLN A 381 9.18 -30.61 5.43
CA GLN A 381 9.48 -29.42 6.22
C GLN A 381 9.78 -28.20 5.31
N PRO A 382 9.40 -26.98 5.74
CA PRO A 382 9.76 -25.76 5.02
C PRO A 382 11.25 -25.46 5.16
N GLN A 383 11.85 -24.98 4.08
CA GLN A 383 13.25 -24.56 4.01
C GLN A 383 13.32 -23.05 3.82
N HIS A 384 14.13 -22.37 4.63
CA HIS A 384 14.32 -20.93 4.49
C HIS A 384 15.34 -20.62 3.37
N THR A 385 15.02 -19.65 2.52
CA THR A 385 16.00 -18.99 1.65
C THR A 385 16.11 -17.50 1.96
N GLN A 386 17.35 -17.01 2.10
CA GLN A 386 17.66 -15.59 2.28
C GLN A 386 17.41 -14.76 1.02
N HIS A 387 17.28 -15.41 -0.15
CA HIS A 387 17.06 -14.75 -1.43
C HIS A 387 15.59 -14.32 -1.64
N PHE A 388 14.69 -14.70 -0.73
CA PHE A 388 13.31 -14.25 -0.72
C PHE A 388 13.12 -13.34 0.50
N SER A 389 12.57 -12.15 0.28
CA SER A 389 12.31 -11.16 1.34
C SER A 389 11.08 -10.34 0.99
N SER A 390 10.65 -9.47 1.90
CA SER A 390 9.61 -8.49 1.64
C SER A 390 9.92 -7.17 2.35
N VAL A 391 9.27 -6.07 1.92
CA VAL A 391 9.50 -4.76 2.52
C VAL A 391 9.15 -4.77 4.02
N ARG A 392 8.11 -5.50 4.45
CA ARG A 392 7.73 -5.60 5.88
C ARG A 392 8.73 -6.41 6.72
N ALA A 393 9.42 -7.37 6.11
CA ALA A 393 10.31 -8.30 6.82
C ALA A 393 11.67 -7.66 7.15
N SER A 394 12.25 -6.92 6.20
CA SER A 394 13.63 -6.41 6.32
C SER A 394 13.75 -4.89 6.18
N VAL A 395 12.79 -4.23 5.51
CA VAL A 395 12.81 -2.79 5.13
C VAL A 395 14.03 -2.42 4.26
N LYS A 396 14.80 -3.43 3.83
CA LYS A 396 16.07 -3.30 3.10
C LYS A 396 15.98 -4.18 1.87
N CYS A 397 16.11 -3.57 0.71
CA CYS A 397 16.33 -4.30 -0.52
C CYS A 397 17.83 -4.68 -0.61
N THR A 398 18.15 -5.93 -0.97
CA THR A 398 19.52 -6.36 -1.33
C THR A 398 19.55 -6.91 -2.76
N ASP A 399 20.65 -6.70 -3.48
CA ASP A 399 20.67 -6.96 -4.93
C ASP A 399 20.66 -8.47 -5.30
N ASP A 400 20.97 -9.32 -4.34
CA ASP A 400 21.00 -10.78 -4.44
C ASP A 400 19.63 -11.45 -4.24
N LEU A 401 18.57 -10.68 -3.98
CA LEU A 401 17.20 -11.19 -3.91
C LEU A 401 16.75 -11.78 -5.25
N VAL A 402 16.09 -12.94 -5.19
CA VAL A 402 15.40 -13.59 -6.32
C VAL A 402 13.91 -13.29 -6.30
N SER A 403 13.32 -13.11 -5.11
CA SER A 403 11.94 -12.66 -4.96
C SER A 403 11.83 -11.56 -3.90
N PHE A 404 11.03 -10.52 -4.18
CA PHE A 404 10.81 -9.40 -3.28
C PHE A 404 9.34 -9.00 -3.27
N ALA A 405 8.72 -9.00 -2.09
CA ALA A 405 7.28 -8.83 -1.87
C ALA A 405 6.92 -7.55 -1.09
N ASP A 406 5.62 -7.32 -0.88
CA ASP A 406 5.03 -6.08 -0.36
C ASP A 406 5.21 -4.87 -1.30
N LEU A 407 5.17 -5.08 -2.62
CA LEU A 407 5.46 -4.07 -3.65
C LEU A 407 4.23 -3.33 -4.20
N SER A 408 4.39 -2.07 -4.62
CA SER A 408 3.44 -1.36 -5.48
C SER A 408 3.62 -1.74 -6.96
N PRO A 409 2.64 -1.48 -7.86
CA PRO A 409 2.83 -1.57 -9.31
C PRO A 409 4.08 -0.81 -9.79
N LEU A 410 4.28 0.41 -9.28
CA LEU A 410 5.49 1.22 -9.49
C LEU A 410 6.77 0.48 -9.03
N GLY A 411 6.77 -0.17 -7.87
CA GLY A 411 7.90 -0.95 -7.37
C GLY A 411 8.26 -2.12 -8.28
N ILE A 412 7.26 -2.88 -8.73
CA ILE A 412 7.42 -4.01 -9.68
C ILE A 412 8.04 -3.50 -11.00
N ARG A 413 7.49 -2.42 -11.58
CA ARG A 413 8.00 -1.80 -12.81
C ARG A 413 9.43 -1.24 -12.64
N SER A 414 9.71 -0.59 -11.51
CA SER A 414 11.03 0.00 -11.21
C SER A 414 12.12 -1.09 -11.14
N ILE A 415 11.86 -2.21 -10.47
CA ILE A 415 12.78 -3.34 -10.40
C ILE A 415 13.03 -3.92 -11.80
N HIS A 416 11.99 -4.11 -12.62
CA HIS A 416 12.17 -4.59 -13.99
C HIS A 416 13.03 -3.65 -14.82
N ALA A 417 12.71 -2.36 -14.79
CA ALA A 417 13.44 -1.34 -15.55
C ALA A 417 14.89 -1.21 -15.10
N ASN A 418 15.20 -1.43 -13.81
CA ASN A 418 16.57 -1.53 -13.33
C ASN A 418 17.32 -2.67 -14.02
N LEU A 419 16.79 -3.89 -13.97
CA LEU A 419 17.44 -5.06 -14.57
C LEU A 419 17.59 -4.91 -16.10
N MET A 420 16.55 -4.44 -16.78
CA MET A 420 16.58 -4.18 -18.23
C MET A 420 17.59 -3.07 -18.63
N LYS A 421 17.87 -2.12 -17.72
CA LYS A 421 18.88 -1.06 -17.90
C LYS A 421 20.25 -1.44 -17.30
N ASN A 422 20.48 -2.72 -16.98
CA ASN A 422 21.70 -3.25 -16.35
C ASN A 422 22.11 -2.50 -15.07
N ARG A 423 21.13 -2.06 -14.28
CA ARG A 423 21.30 -1.49 -12.94
C ARG A 423 21.10 -2.58 -11.89
N SER A 424 21.53 -2.29 -10.66
CA SER A 424 21.30 -3.20 -9.54
C SER A 424 19.79 -3.31 -9.23
N PHE A 425 19.35 -4.47 -8.75
CA PHE A 425 17.94 -4.78 -8.48
C PHE A 425 17.28 -3.72 -7.58
N CYS A 426 18.01 -3.26 -6.56
CA CYS A 426 17.60 -2.28 -5.56
C CYS A 426 17.93 -0.83 -5.92
N HIS A 427 18.38 -0.55 -7.16
CA HIS A 427 18.70 0.80 -7.57
C HIS A 427 17.48 1.73 -7.46
N GLY A 428 17.61 2.82 -6.70
CA GLY A 428 16.50 3.72 -6.43
C GLY A 428 15.41 3.15 -5.49
N PHE A 429 15.66 2.04 -4.79
CA PHE A 429 14.73 1.50 -3.79
C PHE A 429 14.38 2.56 -2.74
N HIS A 430 13.08 2.79 -2.56
CA HIS A 430 12.55 3.66 -1.52
C HIS A 430 11.31 3.01 -0.91
N SER A 431 11.43 2.62 0.37
CA SER A 431 10.51 1.72 1.10
C SER A 431 9.07 2.23 1.27
N VAL A 432 8.75 3.43 0.78
CA VAL A 432 7.38 3.98 0.76
C VAL A 432 6.80 3.98 -0.66
N THR A 433 7.59 4.35 -1.67
CA THR A 433 7.08 4.46 -3.06
C THR A 433 7.01 3.11 -3.75
N TRP A 434 7.86 2.18 -3.34
CA TRP A 434 7.81 0.80 -3.81
C TRP A 434 6.86 -0.07 -2.98
N HIS A 435 6.21 0.42 -1.92
CA HIS A 435 5.43 -0.43 -1.00
C HIS A 435 3.96 -0.57 -1.38
N GLN A 436 3.40 -1.77 -1.21
CA GLN A 436 2.06 -2.17 -1.63
C GLN A 436 0.89 -1.29 -1.11
N ARG A 437 1.06 -0.63 0.05
CA ARG A 437 0.02 0.23 0.69
C ARG A 437 0.06 1.69 0.24
N LEU A 438 0.84 2.03 -0.78
CA LEU A 438 0.76 3.33 -1.42
C LEU A 438 -0.57 3.43 -2.18
N ASN A 439 -1.27 4.57 -2.10
CA ASN A 439 -2.61 4.78 -2.67
C ASN A 439 -2.66 4.81 -4.22
N SER A 440 -1.94 3.94 -4.91
CA SER A 440 -1.98 3.79 -6.38
C SER A 440 -3.02 2.78 -6.86
N ILE A 441 -3.80 2.20 -5.95
CA ILE A 441 -4.88 1.25 -6.26
C ILE A 441 -6.15 1.84 -5.66
N PRO A 442 -7.12 2.26 -6.47
CA PRO A 442 -8.40 2.72 -5.97
C PRO A 442 -9.13 1.56 -5.30
N ASP A 443 -9.89 1.87 -4.25
CA ASP A 443 -10.85 0.89 -3.72
C ASP A 443 -12.09 0.78 -4.63
N LEU A 444 -12.93 -0.20 -4.34
CA LEU A 444 -14.12 -0.46 -5.16
C LEU A 444 -15.10 0.73 -5.15
N ASP A 445 -15.22 1.46 -4.05
CA ASP A 445 -16.14 2.60 -3.97
C ASP A 445 -15.59 3.79 -4.78
N GLU A 446 -14.27 4.03 -4.74
CA GLU A 446 -13.61 5.01 -5.60
C GLU A 446 -13.77 4.67 -7.10
N MET A 447 -13.59 3.41 -7.50
CA MET A 447 -13.76 2.96 -8.89
C MET A 447 -15.18 3.20 -9.40
N LEU A 448 -16.20 2.88 -8.59
CA LEU A 448 -17.61 2.99 -8.95
C LEU A 448 -18.12 4.45 -8.99
N GLN A 449 -17.51 5.36 -8.22
CA GLN A 449 -17.91 6.77 -8.21
C GLN A 449 -17.41 7.55 -9.44
N ARG A 450 -16.23 7.22 -9.97
CA ARG A 450 -15.55 7.98 -11.05
C ARG A 450 -16.36 8.12 -12.34
N GLU A 451 -17.17 7.14 -12.72
CA GLU A 451 -17.99 7.26 -13.95
C GLU A 451 -19.27 8.09 -13.79
N THR A 452 -19.64 8.50 -12.57
CA THR A 452 -20.70 9.52 -12.39
C THR A 452 -20.26 10.94 -12.77
N GLU A 453 -18.98 11.14 -13.11
CA GLU A 453 -18.47 12.40 -13.68
C GLU A 453 -18.82 12.57 -15.18
N GLY A 454 -19.64 11.67 -15.75
CA GLY A 454 -20.35 11.87 -17.01
C GLY A 454 -21.42 12.98 -16.94
N VAL A 455 -20.97 14.23 -17.05
CA VAL A 455 -21.80 15.45 -17.20
C VAL A 455 -22.70 15.77 -16.00
N SER A 456 -22.09 16.37 -14.97
CA SER A 456 -22.75 17.46 -14.25
C SER A 456 -21.74 18.58 -13.99
N HIS A 457 -21.83 19.67 -14.76
CA HIS A 457 -21.37 20.94 -14.22
C HIS A 457 -22.28 21.25 -13.01
N PRO A 458 -21.75 21.55 -11.81
CA PRO A 458 -22.57 22.16 -10.78
C PRO A 458 -23.08 23.49 -11.38
N THR A 459 -24.40 23.59 -11.56
CA THR A 459 -25.04 24.76 -12.16
C THR A 459 -24.55 26.01 -11.45
N PRO A 460 -24.01 27.03 -12.16
CA PRO A 460 -23.46 28.20 -11.50
C PRO A 460 -24.55 28.86 -10.63
N LEU A 461 -24.22 29.05 -9.35
CA LEU A 461 -25.07 29.74 -8.39
C LEU A 461 -25.41 31.14 -8.93
N GLN A 462 -26.67 31.36 -9.31
CA GLN A 462 -27.15 32.69 -9.66
C GLN A 462 -27.34 33.51 -8.38
N LEU A 463 -26.38 34.38 -8.10
CA LEU A 463 -26.51 35.45 -7.11
C LEU A 463 -27.18 36.67 -7.76
N GLU A 464 -28.43 36.95 -7.40
CA GLU A 464 -29.07 38.24 -7.67
C GLU A 464 -28.88 39.16 -6.46
N THR A 465 -28.08 40.21 -6.62
CA THR A 465 -27.85 41.22 -5.57
C THR A 465 -28.64 42.49 -5.85
N TYR A 466 -29.59 42.82 -4.98
CA TYR A 466 -30.27 44.11 -4.98
C TYR A 466 -29.74 44.98 -3.84
N ILE A 467 -29.22 46.18 -4.17
CA ILE A 467 -28.76 47.15 -3.18
C ILE A 467 -29.79 48.27 -3.09
N ASN A 468 -30.46 48.39 -1.95
CA ASN A 468 -31.26 49.58 -1.63
C ASN A 468 -30.33 50.61 -0.99
N ILE A 469 -30.08 51.73 -1.66
CA ILE A 469 -29.08 52.71 -1.25
C ILE A 469 -29.76 53.88 -0.55
N ASP A 470 -29.87 53.78 0.77
CA ASP A 470 -29.88 54.95 1.66
C ASP A 470 -28.89 54.73 2.80
N ALA A 471 -28.04 55.73 3.04
CA ALA A 471 -26.76 55.54 3.72
C ALA A 471 -26.90 55.47 5.25
N SER A 472 -27.12 54.27 5.79
CA SER A 472 -26.68 53.82 7.14
C SER A 472 -27.22 52.43 7.55
N GLU A 473 -28.12 51.83 6.78
CA GLU A 473 -28.78 50.56 7.15
C GLU A 473 -28.14 49.30 6.52
N PRO A 474 -28.36 48.10 7.11
CA PRO A 474 -27.72 46.86 6.68
C PRO A 474 -28.13 46.38 5.27
N VAL A 475 -27.13 45.99 4.49
CA VAL A 475 -27.30 45.43 3.13
C VAL A 475 -27.93 44.04 3.23
N THR A 476 -29.08 43.84 2.57
CA THR A 476 -29.75 42.53 2.56
C THR A 476 -29.34 41.74 1.32
N VAL A 477 -28.56 40.67 1.50
CA VAL A 477 -28.20 39.72 0.45
C VAL A 477 -29.17 38.53 0.49
N ILE A 478 -29.59 38.05 -0.69
CA ILE A 478 -30.49 36.90 -0.81
C ILE A 478 -29.76 35.82 -1.62
N VAL A 479 -29.63 34.62 -1.05
CA VAL A 479 -29.01 33.47 -1.74
C VAL A 479 -30.07 32.40 -1.97
N SER A 480 -30.32 32.08 -3.25
CA SER A 480 -31.33 31.12 -3.70
C SER A 480 -30.68 29.89 -4.31
N THR A 481 -31.34 28.73 -4.22
CA THR A 481 -30.94 27.51 -4.94
C THR A 481 -32.13 26.94 -5.71
N PRO A 482 -31.94 26.08 -6.74
CA PRO A 482 -33.05 25.53 -7.51
C PRO A 482 -34.09 24.74 -6.70
N SER A 483 -33.70 24.27 -5.51
CA SER A 483 -34.50 23.43 -4.63
C SER A 483 -34.98 24.10 -3.33
N ASN A 484 -34.57 25.35 -3.04
CA ASN A 484 -35.00 26.08 -1.83
C ASN A 484 -35.19 27.59 -2.10
N ALA A 485 -36.28 28.15 -1.58
CA ALA A 485 -36.56 29.59 -1.65
C ALA A 485 -35.50 30.41 -0.87
N GLY A 486 -35.11 31.55 -1.44
CA GLY A 486 -33.90 32.28 -1.06
C GLY A 486 -33.82 32.72 0.40
N ILE A 487 -32.67 32.46 1.02
CA ILE A 487 -32.34 32.82 2.40
C ILE A 487 -31.86 34.28 2.41
N LYS A 488 -32.55 35.13 3.18
CA LYS A 488 -32.22 36.55 3.34
C LYS A 488 -31.28 36.76 4.52
N LEU A 489 -30.17 37.47 4.29
CA LEU A 489 -29.18 37.78 5.33
C LEU A 489 -28.83 39.27 5.29
N GLN A 490 -28.80 39.91 6.46
CA GLN A 490 -28.48 41.33 6.62
C GLN A 490 -27.03 41.51 7.07
N LEU A 491 -26.29 42.35 6.34
CA LEU A 491 -24.90 42.70 6.59
C LEU A 491 -24.80 44.17 7.00
N THR A 492 -24.48 44.42 8.26
CA THR A 492 -24.10 45.77 8.73
C THR A 492 -22.62 46.01 8.40
N PRO A 493 -22.24 47.12 7.74
CA PRO A 493 -20.85 47.35 7.35
C PRO A 493 -20.00 47.72 8.57
N SER A 494 -19.33 46.70 9.13
CA SER A 494 -18.20 46.85 10.05
C SER A 494 -17.07 45.95 9.58
N SER A 495 -15.83 46.29 9.95
CA SER A 495 -14.58 45.79 9.37
C SER A 495 -14.28 44.31 9.67
N GLN A 496 -15.06 43.40 9.09
CA GLN A 496 -14.84 41.96 9.12
C GLN A 496 -13.96 41.52 7.95
N SER A 497 -13.09 40.56 8.22
CA SER A 497 -12.30 39.84 7.23
C SER A 497 -13.16 38.85 6.41
N LEU A 498 -12.64 38.41 5.26
CA LEU A 498 -13.33 37.45 4.40
C LEU A 498 -13.66 36.13 5.13
N ASP A 499 -12.77 35.65 6.00
CA ASP A 499 -13.00 34.44 6.79
C ASP A 499 -14.10 34.62 7.85
N GLU A 500 -14.19 35.79 8.50
CA GLU A 500 -15.26 36.10 9.45
C GLU A 500 -16.62 36.20 8.74
N LEU A 501 -16.65 36.79 7.54
CA LEU A 501 -17.83 36.84 6.69
C LEU A 501 -18.28 35.42 6.31
N ILE A 502 -17.36 34.58 5.83
CA ILE A 502 -17.60 33.17 5.46
C ILE A 502 -18.13 32.37 6.66
N GLN A 503 -17.52 32.49 7.84
CA GLN A 503 -18.01 31.82 9.05
C GLN A 503 -19.41 32.30 9.45
N HIS A 504 -19.70 33.60 9.31
CA HIS A 504 -21.04 34.13 9.59
C HIS A 504 -22.09 33.53 8.65
N PHE A 505 -21.83 33.49 7.34
CA PHE A 505 -22.71 32.85 6.35
C PHE A 505 -22.90 31.35 6.65
N CYS A 506 -21.81 30.62 6.85
CA CYS A 506 -21.84 29.18 7.13
C CYS A 506 -22.55 28.82 8.44
N SER A 507 -22.56 29.71 9.45
CA SER A 507 -23.32 29.49 10.69
C SER A 507 -24.86 29.52 10.52
N LYS A 508 -25.35 30.04 9.39
CA LYS A 508 -26.77 30.24 9.08
C LYS A 508 -27.31 29.26 8.03
N LEU A 509 -26.45 28.40 7.45
CA LEU A 509 -26.76 27.53 6.32
C LEU A 509 -26.54 26.05 6.67
N PRO A 510 -27.21 25.09 6.01
CA PRO A 510 -26.81 23.69 6.04
C PRO A 510 -25.38 23.51 5.49
N THR A 511 -24.70 22.44 5.91
CA THR A 511 -23.28 22.20 5.62
C THR A 511 -22.94 22.10 4.12
N SER A 512 -23.83 21.55 3.30
CA SER A 512 -23.62 21.42 1.84
C SER A 512 -23.48 22.76 1.10
N PRO A 513 -24.45 23.71 1.17
CA PRO A 513 -24.33 25.01 0.50
C PRO A 513 -23.20 25.90 1.05
N CYS A 514 -22.82 25.77 2.33
CA CYS A 514 -21.63 26.43 2.87
C CYS A 514 -20.35 25.98 2.15
N LEU A 515 -20.16 24.66 1.95
CA LEU A 515 -18.96 24.11 1.32
C LEU A 515 -18.80 24.58 -0.14
N ALA A 516 -19.91 24.71 -0.87
CA ALA A 516 -19.93 25.25 -2.23
C ALA A 516 -19.49 26.73 -2.29
N LEU A 517 -20.01 27.55 -1.36
CA LEU A 517 -19.66 28.98 -1.27
C LEU A 517 -18.17 29.19 -0.93
N VAL A 518 -17.62 28.39 -0.01
CA VAL A 518 -16.19 28.42 0.34
C VAL A 518 -15.32 28.08 -0.86
N ASN A 519 -15.62 26.98 -1.56
CA ASN A 519 -14.84 26.56 -2.73
C ASN A 519 -14.89 27.61 -3.86
N GLN A 520 -16.05 28.23 -4.09
CA GLN A 520 -16.21 29.21 -5.17
C GLN A 520 -15.45 30.52 -4.88
N LEU A 521 -15.43 30.99 -3.63
CA LEU A 521 -14.68 32.20 -3.24
C LEU A 521 -13.15 31.98 -3.16
N GLN A 522 -12.69 30.76 -2.89
CA GLN A 522 -11.26 30.44 -2.78
C GLN A 522 -10.57 30.14 -4.13
N HIS A 523 -11.34 29.91 -5.21
CA HIS A 523 -10.81 29.57 -6.54
C HIS A 523 -11.02 30.65 -7.61
N ASP A 524 -11.63 31.79 -7.28
CA ASP A 524 -11.73 32.93 -8.18
C ASP A 524 -10.41 33.74 -8.19
N PRO A 525 -9.69 33.87 -9.34
CA PRO A 525 -8.44 34.60 -9.44
C PRO A 525 -8.51 36.07 -9.03
N ALA A 526 -9.70 36.67 -8.97
CA ALA A 526 -9.89 38.07 -8.58
C ALA A 526 -9.74 38.34 -7.06
N THR A 527 -9.56 37.31 -6.23
CA THR A 527 -9.55 37.44 -4.76
C THR A 527 -8.16 37.59 -4.13
N SER A 528 -7.07 37.50 -4.90
CA SER A 528 -5.68 37.44 -4.36
C SER A 528 -5.23 38.67 -3.58
N ASP A 529 -5.85 39.84 -3.79
CA ASP A 529 -5.51 41.11 -3.14
C ASP A 529 -6.50 41.54 -2.03
N GLY A 530 -7.36 40.62 -1.56
CA GLY A 530 -8.09 40.78 -0.30
C GLY A 530 -9.26 41.78 -0.27
N TYR A 531 -9.69 42.31 -1.41
CA TYR A 531 -10.88 43.17 -1.53
C TYR A 531 -11.81 42.70 -2.65
N ILE A 532 -13.08 42.41 -2.31
CA ILE A 532 -14.12 42.07 -3.28
C ILE A 532 -14.48 43.32 -4.11
N SER A 533 -14.18 43.30 -5.40
CA SER A 533 -14.58 44.37 -6.33
C SER A 533 -15.99 44.12 -6.86
N ILE A 534 -16.98 44.88 -6.36
CA ILE A 534 -18.37 44.78 -6.79
C ILE A 534 -18.59 45.63 -8.06
N ILE A 535 -18.88 44.99 -9.19
CA ILE A 535 -19.19 45.68 -10.46
C ILE A 535 -20.62 46.24 -10.39
N THR A 536 -20.76 47.56 -10.34
CA THR A 536 -22.07 48.22 -10.32
C THR A 536 -22.57 48.52 -11.73
N GLY A 537 -23.55 47.76 -12.21
CA GLY A 537 -24.41 48.19 -13.32
C GLY A 537 -25.54 49.07 -12.79
N ARG A 538 -25.72 50.27 -13.35
CA ARG A 538 -26.98 51.03 -13.19
C ARG A 538 -27.95 50.60 -14.29
N SER A 539 -29.23 50.42 -13.93
CA SER A 539 -30.36 50.33 -14.85
C SER A 539 -30.68 51.68 -15.48
#